data_AF-W0RLI9-F1
#
_entry.id   AF-W0RLI9-F1
#
_cell.length_a   1.000
_cell.length_b   1.000
_cell.length_c   1.000
_cell.angle_alpha   90.00
_cell.angle_beta   90.00
_cell.angle_gamma   90.00
#
_symmetry.space_group_name_H-M   'P 1'
#
loop_
_entity.id
_entity.type
_entity.pdbx_description
1 polymer ?
#
loop_
_entity_poly.entity_id
_entity_poly.type
_entity_poly.pdbx_seq_one_letter_code
_entity_poly.pdbx_strand_id
1 'polypeptide(L)'
;MAELYIILHCYENSARRLIETVLSTSLGATWWEKAANTGMKAKYQDRRQKEQRQKWITPRGGSPLYYIDWGDLVALIRKHENEFLPFISDIKFVELRLEELERLRNIVAHHGVLPAEDDFQRVILSFRDWCRQVNP
;
A
#
# COMPACT_ATOMS: atom_id res chain seq x y z
N MET A 1 -16.70 11.16 5.35
CA MET A 1 -16.07 10.81 4.05
C MET A 1 -14.67 11.40 3.87
N ALA A 2 -14.47 12.73 3.98
CA ALA A 2 -13.13 13.33 3.82
C ALA A 2 -12.09 12.77 4.81
N GLU A 3 -12.48 12.61 6.08
CA GLU A 3 -11.63 11.98 7.11
C GLU A 3 -11.16 10.58 6.70
N LEU A 4 -12.07 9.77 6.16
CA LEU A 4 -11.76 8.40 5.76
C LEU A 4 -10.76 8.35 4.61
N TYR A 5 -10.90 9.25 3.64
CA TYR A 5 -9.94 9.42 2.57
C TYR A 5 -8.55 9.75 3.13
N ILE A 6 -8.47 10.67 4.10
CA ILE A 6 -7.20 11.07 4.73
C ILE A 6 -6.57 9.86 5.44
N ILE A 7 -7.35 9.11 6.22
CA ILE A 7 -6.85 7.93 6.94
C ILE A 7 -6.31 6.87 5.97
N LEU A 8 -7.09 6.52 4.93
CA LEU A 8 -6.67 5.56 3.92
C LEU A 8 -5.44 6.03 3.13
N HIS A 9 -5.37 7.32 2.82
CA HIS A 9 -4.20 7.93 2.18
C HIS A 9 -2.94 7.79 3.05
N CYS A 10 -3.04 8.12 4.34
CA CYS A 10 -1.94 7.97 5.29
C CYS A 10 -1.53 6.51 5.44
N TYR A 11 -2.50 5.60 5.56
CA TYR A 11 -2.26 4.17 5.69
C TYR A 11 -1.50 3.65 4.46
N GLU A 12 -2.04 3.81 3.26
CA GLU A 12 -1.44 3.30 2.03
C GLU A 12 -0.01 3.82 1.83
N ASN A 13 0.21 5.13 2.05
CA ASN A 13 1.52 5.73 1.84
C ASN A 13 2.52 5.38 2.95
N SER A 14 2.07 5.16 4.17
CA SER A 14 2.95 4.64 5.23
C SER A 14 3.40 3.21 4.94
N ALA A 15 2.51 2.35 4.42
CA ALA A 15 2.87 1.00 3.95
C ALA A 15 3.86 1.05 2.78
N ARG A 16 3.63 1.91 1.78
CA ARG A 16 4.60 2.13 0.69
C ARG A 16 5.97 2.54 1.21
N ARG A 17 6.01 3.50 2.13
CA ARG A 17 7.28 4.01 2.68
C ARG A 17 8.02 2.95 3.48
N LEU A 18 7.31 2.12 4.25
CA LEU A 18 7.92 1.00 4.94
C LEU A 18 8.51 -0.01 3.93
N ILE A 19 7.73 -0.42 2.93
CA ILE A 19 8.17 -1.37 1.90
C ILE A 19 9.42 -0.86 1.19
N GLU A 20 9.42 0.39 0.74
CA GLU A 20 10.55 0.99 0.05
C GLU A 20 11.79 1.05 0.96
N THR A 21 11.62 1.42 2.22
CA THR A 21 12.72 1.49 3.20
C THR A 21 13.33 0.11 3.46
N VAL A 22 12.49 -0.87 3.78
CA VAL A 22 12.92 -2.23 4.13
C VAL A 22 13.59 -2.90 2.93
N LEU A 23 12.96 -2.90 1.77
CA LEU A 23 13.47 -3.60 0.59
C LEU A 23 14.68 -2.91 -0.02
N SER A 24 14.75 -1.58 -0.02
CA SER A 24 15.96 -0.88 -0.48
C SER A 24 17.16 -1.15 0.44
N THR A 25 16.93 -1.28 1.75
CA THR A 25 17.97 -1.62 2.72
C THR A 25 18.44 -3.07 2.56
N SER A 26 17.52 -4.02 2.41
CA SER A 26 17.86 -5.45 2.34
C SER A 26 18.34 -5.92 0.97
N LEU A 27 17.75 -5.42 -0.11
CA LEU A 27 18.00 -5.88 -1.49
C LEU A 27 18.82 -4.87 -2.33
N GLY A 28 19.08 -3.68 -1.78
CA GLY A 28 19.88 -2.61 -2.41
C GLY A 28 19.09 -1.73 -3.39
N ALA A 29 19.79 -0.88 -4.13
CA ALA A 29 19.16 0.08 -5.05
C ALA A 29 18.29 -0.57 -6.15
N THR A 30 18.56 -1.81 -6.51
CA THR A 30 17.78 -2.58 -7.50
C THR A 30 16.71 -3.47 -6.86
N TRP A 31 16.26 -3.15 -5.64
CA TRP A 31 15.28 -3.95 -4.89
C TRP A 31 14.03 -4.26 -5.69
N TRP A 32 13.51 -3.29 -6.47
CA TRP A 32 12.29 -3.48 -7.26
C TRP A 32 12.42 -4.64 -8.25
N GLU A 33 13.58 -4.76 -8.90
CA GLU A 33 13.80 -5.81 -9.89
C GLU A 33 13.85 -7.21 -9.27
N LYS A 34 14.27 -7.30 -8.00
CA LYS A 34 14.37 -8.55 -7.23
C LYS A 34 13.05 -8.91 -6.54
N ALA A 35 12.35 -7.91 -6.02
CA ALA A 35 11.15 -8.10 -5.20
C ALA A 35 9.87 -8.22 -6.04
N ALA A 36 9.68 -7.38 -7.06
CA ALA A 36 8.44 -7.35 -7.82
C ALA A 36 8.27 -8.58 -8.72
N ASN A 37 7.05 -9.10 -8.78
CA ASN A 37 6.70 -10.17 -9.73
C ASN A 37 6.41 -9.61 -11.13
N THR A 38 6.28 -10.49 -12.12
CA THR A 38 6.02 -10.11 -13.52
C THR A 38 4.77 -9.25 -13.69
N GLY A 39 3.70 -9.55 -12.95
CA GLY A 39 2.45 -8.78 -12.99
C GLY A 39 2.61 -7.35 -12.47
N MET A 40 3.29 -7.17 -11.35
CA MET A 40 3.61 -5.86 -10.77
C MET A 40 4.46 -5.02 -11.73
N LYS A 41 5.49 -5.63 -12.34
CA LYS A 41 6.34 -4.94 -13.33
C LYS A 41 5.53 -4.52 -14.57
N ALA A 42 4.64 -5.38 -15.06
CA ALA A 42 3.76 -5.05 -16.18
C ALA A 42 2.80 -3.89 -15.84
N LYS A 43 2.16 -3.90 -14.66
CA LYS A 43 1.30 -2.79 -14.19
C LYS A 43 2.08 -1.48 -14.11
N TYR A 44 3.27 -1.50 -13.52
CA TYR A 44 4.15 -0.33 -13.42
C TYR A 44 4.46 0.24 -14.81
N GLN A 45 4.94 -0.59 -15.73
CA GLN A 45 5.31 -0.17 -17.08
C GLN A 45 4.12 0.40 -17.86
N ASP A 46 2.98 -0.28 -17.87
CA ASP A 46 1.77 0.15 -18.58
C ASP A 46 1.25 1.50 -18.05
N ARG A 47 1.08 1.62 -16.73
CA ARG A 47 0.54 2.83 -16.10
C ARG A 47 1.49 4.02 -16.28
N ARG A 48 2.80 3.81 -16.13
CA ARG A 48 3.83 4.85 -16.32
C ARG A 48 3.91 5.28 -17.78
N GLN A 49 3.83 4.36 -18.74
CA GLN A 49 3.84 4.71 -20.15
C GLN A 49 2.58 5.50 -20.56
N LYS A 50 1.40 5.09 -20.06
CA LYS A 50 0.15 5.83 -20.30
C LYS A 50 0.24 7.25 -19.75
N GLU A 51 0.75 7.41 -18.54
CA GLU A 51 0.92 8.71 -17.87
C GLU A 51 1.88 9.63 -18.64
N GLN A 52 3.04 9.12 -19.09
CA GLN A 52 4.03 9.91 -19.85
C GLN A 52 3.51 10.47 -21.17
N ARG A 53 2.49 9.84 -21.75
CA ARG A 53 1.86 10.31 -22.99
C ARG A 53 0.85 11.44 -22.75
N GLN A 54 0.49 11.72 -21.49
CA GLN A 54 -0.53 12.69 -21.12
C GLN A 54 0.12 13.96 -20.57
N LYS A 55 -0.10 15.10 -21.24
CA LYS A 55 0.48 16.39 -20.83
C LYS A 55 -0.28 17.09 -19.69
N TRP A 56 -1.48 16.64 -19.36
CA TRP A 56 -2.37 17.27 -18.36
C TRP A 56 -2.34 16.56 -17.00
N ILE A 57 -1.57 15.48 -16.85
CA ILE A 57 -1.51 14.66 -15.63
C ILE A 57 -0.13 14.81 -15.00
N THR A 58 -0.09 14.94 -13.67
CA THR A 58 1.16 14.89 -12.90
C THR A 58 1.52 13.44 -12.58
N PRO A 59 2.80 13.06 -12.57
CA PRO A 59 3.21 11.71 -12.19
C PRO A 59 2.68 11.27 -10.82
N ARG A 60 2.25 10.00 -10.71
CA ARG A 60 1.72 9.40 -9.47
C ARG A 60 2.71 9.36 -8.31
N GLY A 61 4.01 9.38 -8.59
CA GLY A 61 5.07 9.38 -7.58
C GLY A 61 6.42 8.93 -8.14
N GLY A 62 7.46 9.03 -7.31
CA GLY A 62 8.84 8.67 -7.70
C GLY A 62 9.16 7.17 -7.60
N SER A 63 8.33 6.40 -6.91
CA SER A 63 8.55 4.98 -6.61
C SER A 63 7.60 4.08 -7.41
N PRO A 64 8.04 2.88 -7.86
CA PRO A 64 7.17 1.93 -8.55
C PRO A 64 5.94 1.52 -7.72
N LEU A 65 6.01 1.66 -6.39
CA LEU A 65 4.90 1.36 -5.47
C LEU A 65 3.65 2.23 -5.69
N TYR A 66 3.78 3.41 -6.33
CA TYR A 66 2.65 4.27 -6.69
C TYR A 66 1.88 3.81 -7.93
N TYR A 67 2.41 2.84 -8.65
CA TYR A 67 1.83 2.30 -9.88
C TYR A 67 1.28 0.89 -9.70
N ILE A 68 1.35 0.32 -8.50
CA ILE A 68 0.74 -0.97 -8.17
C ILE A 68 -0.45 -0.80 -7.22
N ASP A 69 -1.22 -1.86 -7.04
CA ASP A 69 -2.47 -1.82 -6.27
C ASP A 69 -2.24 -2.19 -4.80
N TRP A 70 -3.27 -1.98 -3.98
CA TRP A 70 -3.23 -2.26 -2.55
C TRP A 70 -2.82 -3.70 -2.25
N GLY A 71 -3.47 -4.68 -2.87
CA GLY A 71 -3.10 -6.10 -2.73
C GLY A 71 -1.66 -6.42 -3.20
N ASP A 72 -1.08 -5.64 -4.11
CA ASP A 72 0.32 -5.84 -4.52
C ASP A 72 1.30 -5.46 -3.38
N LEU A 73 0.95 -4.46 -2.56
CA LEU A 73 1.74 -4.10 -1.37
C LEU A 73 1.73 -5.24 -0.33
N VAL A 74 0.56 -5.83 -0.10
CA VAL A 74 0.41 -7.01 0.78
C VAL A 74 1.26 -8.17 0.28
N ALA A 75 1.21 -8.44 -1.02
CA ALA A 75 2.00 -9.50 -1.63
C ALA A 75 3.51 -9.28 -1.51
N LEU A 76 3.99 -8.03 -1.58
CA LEU A 76 5.41 -7.71 -1.35
C LEU A 76 5.83 -7.97 0.11
N ILE A 77 5.00 -7.55 1.08
CA ILE A 77 5.27 -7.80 2.50
C ILE A 77 5.33 -9.30 2.78
N ARG A 78 4.34 -10.06 2.30
CA ARG A 78 4.27 -11.52 2.47
C ARG A 78 5.46 -12.25 1.83
N LYS A 79 5.88 -11.84 0.63
CA LYS A 79 7.01 -12.47 -0.09
C LYS A 79 8.35 -12.30 0.65
N HIS A 80 8.51 -11.18 1.35
CA HIS A 80 9.74 -10.79 2.04
C HIS A 80 9.52 -10.72 3.56
N GLU A 81 8.75 -11.66 4.11
CA GLU A 81 8.32 -11.68 5.50
C GLU A 81 9.49 -11.48 6.48
N ASN A 82 10.60 -12.19 6.24
CA ASN A 82 11.78 -12.14 7.10
C ASN A 82 12.39 -10.74 7.22
N GLU A 83 12.36 -9.97 6.14
CA GLU A 83 12.84 -8.59 6.10
C GLU A 83 11.90 -7.63 6.84
N PHE A 84 10.62 -7.95 6.95
CA PHE A 84 9.61 -7.13 7.63
C PHE A 84 9.40 -7.50 9.11
N LEU A 85 9.75 -8.71 9.54
CA LEU A 85 9.60 -9.17 10.94
C LEU A 85 10.18 -8.21 12.01
N PRO A 86 11.32 -7.52 11.79
CA PRO A 86 11.83 -6.55 12.76
C PRO A 86 10.94 -5.30 12.94
N PHE A 87 10.03 -5.03 12.00
CA PHE A 87 9.17 -3.84 11.96
C PHE A 87 7.69 -4.18 12.15
N ILE A 88 7.30 -5.43 11.90
CA ILE A 88 5.93 -5.93 12.03
C ILE A 88 6.03 -7.28 12.73
N SER A 89 5.66 -7.32 14.00
CA SER A 89 5.79 -8.54 14.82
C SER A 89 4.83 -9.66 14.41
N ASP A 90 3.71 -9.31 13.77
CA ASP A 90 2.73 -10.28 13.25
C ASP A 90 2.31 -9.90 11.83
N ILE A 91 3.02 -10.46 10.85
CA ILE A 91 2.81 -10.20 9.42
C ILE A 91 1.42 -10.70 8.98
N LYS A 92 0.98 -11.85 9.51
CA LYS A 92 -0.32 -12.42 9.19
C LYS A 92 -1.46 -11.53 9.68
N PHE A 93 -1.32 -10.92 10.86
CA PHE A 93 -2.29 -9.95 11.36
C PHE A 93 -2.39 -8.74 10.43
N VAL A 94 -1.25 -8.15 10.03
CA VAL A 94 -1.23 -7.00 9.11
C VAL A 94 -1.84 -7.36 7.75
N GLU A 95 -1.48 -8.52 7.21
CA GLU A 95 -2.03 -9.03 5.96
C GLU A 95 -3.56 -9.11 6.00
N LEU A 96 -4.12 -9.77 7.02
CA LEU A 96 -5.57 -9.89 7.18
C LEU A 96 -6.26 -8.52 7.29
N ARG A 97 -5.64 -7.56 7.99
CA ARG A 97 -6.16 -6.19 8.12
C ARG A 97 -6.12 -5.44 6.80
N LEU A 98 -5.05 -5.55 6.04
CA LEU A 98 -4.94 -4.90 4.74
C LEU A 98 -5.92 -5.51 3.72
N GLU A 99 -6.08 -6.83 3.70
CA GLU A 99 -7.05 -7.52 2.83
C GLU A 99 -8.50 -7.16 3.17
N GLU A 100 -8.83 -7.10 4.46
CA GLU A 100 -10.16 -6.67 4.94
C GLU A 100 -10.49 -5.24 4.48
N LEU A 101 -9.53 -4.32 4.54
CA LEU A 101 -9.73 -2.92 4.18
C LEU A 101 -9.78 -2.65 2.67
N GLU A 102 -9.26 -3.54 1.83
CA GLU A 102 -9.17 -3.30 0.39
C GLU A 102 -10.55 -2.98 -0.23
N ARG A 103 -11.59 -3.69 0.21
CA ARG A 103 -12.97 -3.47 -0.26
C ARG A 103 -13.49 -2.08 0.12
N LEU A 104 -13.29 -1.66 1.36
CA LEU A 104 -13.70 -0.35 1.85
C LEU A 104 -12.92 0.77 1.17
N ARG A 105 -11.60 0.59 1.04
CA ARG A 105 -10.71 1.51 0.33
C ARG A 105 -11.14 1.73 -1.11
N ASN A 106 -11.52 0.66 -1.81
CA ASN A 106 -11.99 0.76 -3.20
C ASN A 106 -13.27 1.59 -3.31
N ILE A 107 -14.25 1.42 -2.40
CA ILE A 107 -15.47 2.24 -2.38
C ILE A 107 -15.10 3.73 -2.26
N VAL A 108 -14.23 4.08 -1.31
CA VAL A 108 -13.79 5.47 -1.09
C VAL A 108 -13.04 6.03 -2.30
N ALA A 109 -12.15 5.24 -2.90
CA ALA A 109 -11.37 5.64 -4.08
C ALA A 109 -12.25 5.88 -5.33
N HIS A 110 -13.40 5.22 -5.40
CA HIS A 110 -14.37 5.37 -6.48
C HIS A 110 -15.50 6.36 -6.16
N HIS A 111 -15.28 7.27 -5.21
CA HIS A 111 -16.25 8.30 -4.79
C HIS A 111 -17.56 7.72 -4.23
N GLY A 112 -17.54 6.47 -3.79
CA GLY A 112 -18.66 5.84 -3.12
C GLY A 112 -18.83 6.34 -1.69
N VAL A 113 -19.96 5.98 -1.09
CA VAL A 113 -20.29 6.31 0.30
C VAL A 113 -20.33 5.02 1.11
N LEU A 114 -19.76 5.05 2.30
CA LEU A 114 -19.95 3.99 3.30
C LEU A 114 -21.13 4.41 4.19
N PRO A 115 -22.26 3.71 4.16
CA PRO A 115 -23.43 4.10 4.94
C PRO A 115 -23.36 3.62 6.39
N ALA A 116 -22.55 2.59 6.68
CA ALA A 116 -22.46 1.99 8.01
C ALA A 116 -21.34 2.62 8.84
N GLU A 117 -21.64 2.99 10.09
CA GLU A 117 -20.66 3.53 11.04
C GLU A 117 -19.56 2.51 11.36
N ASP A 118 -19.90 1.22 11.40
CA ASP A 118 -18.95 0.13 11.64
C ASP A 118 -17.82 0.08 10.61
N ASP A 119 -18.10 0.47 9.35
CA ASP A 119 -17.08 0.53 8.30
C ASP A 119 -16.05 1.63 8.56
N PHE A 120 -16.49 2.77 9.10
CA PHE A 120 -15.59 3.86 9.51
C PHE A 120 -14.71 3.43 10.66
N GLN A 121 -15.33 2.84 11.70
CA GLN A 121 -14.59 2.38 12.87
C GLN A 121 -13.57 1.31 12.50
N ARG A 122 -13.90 0.39 11.57
CA ARG A 122 -12.97 -0.63 11.09
C ARG A 122 -11.72 -0.04 10.45
N VAL A 123 -11.87 0.97 9.59
CA VAL A 123 -10.73 1.66 8.96
C VAL A 123 -9.91 2.42 10.00
N ILE A 124 -10.54 3.15 10.92
CA ILE A 124 -9.87 3.90 11.98
C ILE A 124 -9.06 2.97 12.90
N LEU A 125 -9.68 1.87 13.37
CA LEU A 125 -9.04 0.90 14.25
C LEU A 125 -7.86 0.20 13.55
N SER A 126 -8.05 -0.26 12.32
CA SER A 126 -6.99 -0.90 11.55
C SER A 126 -5.81 0.05 11.30
N PHE A 127 -6.05 1.34 11.04
CA PHE A 127 -4.96 2.31 10.92
C PHE A 127 -4.24 2.58 12.25
N ARG A 128 -4.97 2.66 13.36
CA ARG A 128 -4.36 2.80 14.70
C ARG A 128 -3.49 1.60 15.05
N ASP A 129 -3.96 0.40 14.76
CA ASP A 129 -3.19 -0.83 14.99
C ASP A 129 -1.95 -0.87 14.11
N TRP A 130 -2.06 -0.46 12.83
CA TRP A 130 -0.90 -0.30 11.95
C TRP A 130 0.14 0.67 12.52
N CYS A 131 -0.28 1.85 12.99
CA CYS A 131 0.64 2.83 13.59
C CYS A 131 1.38 2.25 14.81
N ARG A 132 0.71 1.46 15.66
CA ARG A 132 1.33 0.81 16.81
C ARG A 132 2.35 -0.26 16.41
N GLN A 133 2.10 -0.96 15.31
CA GLN A 133 3.00 -1.99 14.80
C GLN A 133 4.30 -1.37 14.26
N VAL A 134 4.18 -0.31 13.45
CA VAL A 134 5.33 0.22 12.67
C VAL A 134 6.07 1.38 13.34
N ASN A 135 5.56 1.90 14.45
CA ASN A 135 6.16 3.01 15.20
C ASN A 135 6.26 2.65 16.69
N PRO A 136 7.22 1.80 17.08
CA PRO A 136 7.42 1.35 18.45
C PRO A 136 7.84 2.47 19.41
#